data_AF-A0A1V3N3K7-F1
#
_entry.id   AF-A0A1V3N3K7-F1
#
_cell.length_a   1.000
_cell.length_b   1.000
_cell.length_c   1.000
_cell.angle_alpha   90.00
_cell.angle_beta   90.00
_cell.angle_gamma   90.00
#
_symmetry.space_group_name_H-M   'P 1'
#
loop_
_entity.id
_entity.type
_entity.pdbx_description
1 polymer ?
#
loop_
_entity_poly.entity_id
_entity_poly.type
_entity_poly.pdbx_seq_one_letter_code
_entity_poly.pdbx_strand_id
1 'polypeptide(L)'
;MNSKINLMHIRYHILLFSSLIWFSCTKDPIVKKTEPPVPAPADTSKKEPDTPKDKYELHKIQFQVNELFADDAIDEQVFLGSIWDLKDTVGGPQLESMASQAKKVNFHILSYNDLSVDMGFFEPSYSNILAYANKFNKSKQASSINYAMSTFEDYAEVQGYLGNSGDVKAMLSLVKHADSTTIQKPNSMLLVNNVNKLNLFIDHTEYLDAYPETEVANLINAGYSPYVLASVTYGSRMILMGESDSTGISLRNTINKVLDNNLLDDQDIKVLDCSKLLIYCRGGGKESFIQYPAGAKAIETGLKDLRRYMDQTENIFDYPLTYSFMSLVDYSTLSYYNQYSVRKKKQE
;
A
#
# COMPACT_ATOMS: atom_id res chain seq x y z
N MET A 1 52.61 -18.52 -47.82
CA MET A 1 51.91 -19.35 -48.82
C MET A 1 50.55 -19.68 -48.20
N ASN A 2 49.42 -19.17 -48.71
CA ASN A 2 48.68 -19.56 -49.93
C ASN A 2 48.09 -20.98 -49.81
N SER A 3 46.82 -21.30 -50.10
CA SER A 3 45.53 -20.56 -50.34
C SER A 3 44.37 -21.61 -50.33
N LYS A 4 43.04 -21.40 -50.47
CA LYS A 4 42.07 -20.36 -50.91
C LYS A 4 40.75 -20.60 -50.10
N ILE A 5 39.95 -19.60 -49.69
CA ILE A 5 38.84 -18.91 -50.40
C ILE A 5 37.72 -19.82 -50.95
N ASN A 6 36.52 -19.70 -50.38
CA ASN A 6 35.18 -19.50 -50.99
C ASN A 6 34.24 -19.01 -49.85
N LEU A 7 33.40 -17.96 -49.92
CA LEU A 7 32.33 -17.53 -50.86
C LEU A 7 31.14 -18.53 -50.92
N MET A 8 29.85 -18.12 -50.91
CA MET A 8 29.21 -16.80 -51.14
C MET A 8 27.79 -16.72 -50.50
N HIS A 9 27.11 -15.56 -50.65
CA HIS A 9 25.72 -15.19 -50.29
C HIS A 9 25.52 -14.69 -48.84
N ILE A 10 25.20 -13.42 -48.52
CA ILE A 10 24.49 -12.28 -49.18
C ILE A 10 22.95 -12.34 -49.09
N ARG A 11 22.38 -11.50 -48.22
CA ARG A 11 21.49 -10.38 -48.61
C ARG A 11 21.35 -9.34 -47.48
N TYR A 12 21.52 -8.07 -47.85
CA TYR A 12 21.20 -6.88 -47.03
C TYR A 12 19.83 -6.33 -47.47
N HIS A 13 19.07 -5.75 -46.54
CA HIS A 13 18.08 -4.72 -46.86
C HIS A 13 18.04 -3.64 -45.78
N ILE A 14 18.72 -2.52 -46.07
CA ILE A 14 18.43 -1.20 -45.51
C ILE A 14 17.93 -0.37 -46.70
N LEU A 15 16.87 0.41 -46.54
CA LEU A 15 16.66 1.63 -47.32
C LEU A 15 15.73 2.59 -46.58
N LEU A 16 16.08 3.87 -46.65
CA LEU A 16 15.38 5.04 -46.10
C LEU A 16 15.06 5.98 -47.28
N PHE A 17 14.52 7.18 -46.99
CA PHE A 17 14.09 8.20 -47.98
C PHE A 17 12.78 7.87 -48.74
N SER A 18 11.97 8.84 -49.18
CA SER A 18 12.03 10.32 -49.00
C SER A 18 10.63 10.95 -49.01
N SER A 19 10.55 12.20 -48.53
CA SER A 19 9.36 13.06 -48.57
C SER A 19 9.31 13.95 -49.82
N LEU A 20 8.10 14.35 -50.25
CA LEU A 20 7.65 15.77 -50.43
C LEU A 20 6.44 15.93 -51.39
N ILE A 21 5.38 16.55 -50.85
CA ILE A 21 4.48 17.56 -51.43
C ILE A 21 4.35 17.67 -52.96
N TRP A 22 3.10 17.60 -53.45
CA TRP A 22 2.59 18.52 -54.49
C TRP A 22 1.22 19.07 -54.08
N PHE A 23 1.05 20.39 -54.16
CA PHE A 23 -0.26 21.06 -54.14
C PHE A 23 -0.88 21.03 -55.54
N SER A 24 -2.21 21.01 -55.64
CA SER A 24 -2.90 21.62 -56.77
C SER A 24 -4.30 22.08 -56.38
N CYS A 25 -4.63 23.33 -56.69
CA CYS A 25 -5.97 23.88 -56.54
C CYS A 25 -6.64 23.95 -57.92
N THR A 26 -7.83 23.38 -58.06
CA THR A 26 -8.78 23.71 -59.11
C THR A 26 -10.12 24.09 -58.49
N LYS A 27 -10.81 25.05 -59.13
CA LYS A 27 -12.14 25.52 -58.72
C LYS A 27 -13.23 24.92 -59.59
N ASP A 28 -14.47 25.26 -59.21
CA ASP A 28 -15.71 25.30 -59.99
C ASP A 28 -16.61 24.06 -59.93
N PRO A 29 -17.96 24.22 -60.07
CA PRO A 29 -18.77 25.44 -59.94
C PRO A 29 -19.87 25.33 -58.84
N ILE A 30 -20.56 26.45 -58.59
CA ILE A 30 -21.66 26.53 -57.61
C ILE A 30 -22.93 25.85 -58.17
N VAL A 31 -23.41 24.80 -57.49
CA VAL A 31 -24.75 24.24 -57.70
C VAL A 31 -25.73 24.86 -56.70
N LYS A 32 -26.84 25.42 -57.19
CA LYS A 32 -27.93 25.91 -56.34
C LYS A 32 -28.54 24.74 -55.55
N LYS A 33 -28.45 24.77 -54.22
CA LYS A 33 -29.33 23.98 -53.36
C LYS A 33 -30.66 24.72 -53.19
N THR A 34 -31.75 24.03 -53.50
CA THR A 34 -33.10 24.39 -53.07
C THR A 34 -33.19 24.33 -51.55
N GLU A 35 -34.04 25.16 -50.95
CA GLU A 35 -34.28 25.15 -49.51
C GLU A 35 -34.96 23.83 -49.07
N PRO A 36 -34.49 23.17 -48.00
CA PRO A 36 -35.28 22.14 -47.34
C PRO A 36 -36.48 22.79 -46.61
N PRO A 37 -37.61 22.08 -46.44
CA PRO A 37 -38.80 22.64 -45.81
C PRO A 37 -38.54 23.03 -44.35
N VAL A 38 -39.20 24.11 -43.91
CA VAL A 38 -39.14 24.61 -42.53
C VAL A 38 -39.55 23.50 -41.55
N PRO A 39 -38.70 23.14 -40.55
CA PRO A 39 -39.09 22.17 -39.54
C PRO A 39 -40.20 22.75 -38.65
N ALA A 40 -41.16 21.92 -38.29
CA ALA A 40 -42.22 22.29 -37.34
C ALA A 40 -41.60 22.74 -36.00
N PRO A 41 -42.23 23.70 -35.28
CA PRO A 41 -41.69 24.21 -34.03
C PRO A 41 -41.49 23.08 -33.02
N ALA A 42 -40.29 22.99 -32.45
CA ALA A 42 -39.94 21.97 -31.48
C ALA A 42 -40.73 22.17 -30.18
N ASP A 43 -41.36 21.10 -29.70
CA ASP A 43 -42.02 21.07 -28.40
C ASP A 43 -40.97 21.15 -27.28
N THR A 44 -40.92 22.30 -26.61
CA THR A 44 -39.99 22.60 -25.51
C THR A 44 -40.44 22.05 -24.15
N SER A 45 -41.53 21.28 -24.08
CA SER A 45 -42.01 20.68 -22.82
C SER A 45 -41.12 19.56 -22.27
N LYS A 46 -40.21 19.01 -23.08
CA LYS A 46 -39.19 18.06 -22.61
C LYS A 46 -38.11 18.79 -21.80
N LYS A 47 -38.30 18.80 -20.47
CA LYS A 47 -37.16 18.88 -19.54
C LYS A 47 -36.11 17.85 -19.97
N GLU A 48 -34.85 18.27 -20.00
CA GLU A 48 -33.75 17.31 -20.00
C GLU A 48 -33.88 16.40 -18.76
N PRO A 49 -33.48 15.12 -18.84
CA PRO A 49 -33.37 14.29 -17.66
C PRO A 49 -32.32 14.93 -16.74
N ASP A 50 -32.79 15.46 -15.61
CA ASP A 50 -31.97 16.16 -14.61
C ASP A 50 -30.91 15.19 -14.07
N THR A 51 -29.76 15.19 -14.75
CA THR A 51 -28.72 14.19 -14.59
C THR A 51 -28.09 14.45 -13.23
N PRO A 52 -28.24 13.54 -12.24
CA PRO A 52 -27.97 13.87 -10.85
C PRO A 52 -26.56 14.44 -10.72
N LYS A 53 -26.46 15.73 -10.36
CA LYS A 53 -25.17 16.40 -10.15
C LYS A 53 -24.34 15.51 -9.25
N ASP A 54 -23.19 15.06 -9.76
CA ASP A 54 -22.32 14.17 -8.98
C ASP A 54 -22.01 14.87 -7.66
N LYS A 55 -22.47 14.28 -6.55
CA LYS A 55 -22.34 14.85 -5.22
C LYS A 55 -20.89 14.87 -4.74
N TYR A 56 -20.04 14.09 -5.41
CA TYR A 56 -18.65 13.94 -5.10
C TYR A 56 -17.74 14.57 -6.17
N GLU A 57 -16.52 14.88 -5.76
CA GLU A 57 -15.39 15.23 -6.62
C GLU A 57 -14.18 14.37 -6.28
N LEU A 58 -13.35 14.09 -7.29
CA LEU A 58 -12.21 13.19 -7.16
C LEU A 58 -10.98 13.98 -6.70
N HIS A 59 -10.63 13.84 -5.42
CA HIS A 59 -9.41 14.39 -4.83
C HIS A 59 -8.26 13.41 -5.04
N LYS A 60 -7.18 13.84 -5.70
CA LYS A 60 -5.92 13.10 -5.74
C LYS A 60 -5.12 13.38 -4.47
N ILE A 61 -4.66 12.33 -3.80
CA ILE A 61 -3.79 12.41 -2.63
C ILE A 61 -2.42 11.86 -3.02
N GLN A 62 -1.37 12.62 -2.67
CA GLN A 62 0.03 12.24 -2.87
C GLN A 62 0.83 12.65 -1.63
N PHE A 63 1.62 11.74 -1.09
CA PHE A 63 2.61 12.04 -0.05
C PHE A 63 3.82 11.09 -0.15
N GLN A 64 4.93 11.50 0.45
CA GLN A 64 6.18 10.74 0.47
C GLN A 64 6.13 9.65 1.55
N VAL A 65 6.62 8.46 1.23
CA VAL A 65 6.65 7.28 2.10
C VAL A 65 8.03 6.65 2.04
N ASN A 66 8.54 6.27 3.21
CA ASN A 66 9.89 5.72 3.41
C ASN A 66 9.87 4.27 3.92
N GLU A 67 8.67 3.69 4.08
CA GLU A 67 8.43 2.32 4.54
C GLU A 67 7.61 1.56 3.49
N LEU A 68 8.01 0.34 3.14
CA LEU A 68 7.13 -0.60 2.43
C LEU A 68 6.27 -1.32 3.47
N PHE A 69 4.95 -1.35 3.25
CA PHE A 69 4.00 -2.05 4.13
C PHE A 69 3.90 -3.53 3.77
N ALA A 70 3.81 -4.38 4.79
CA ALA A 70 3.63 -5.82 4.62
C ALA A 70 2.20 -6.17 4.15
N ASP A 71 2.08 -7.17 3.26
CA ASP A 71 0.84 -7.87 2.93
C ASP A 71 1.11 -9.38 2.73
N ASP A 72 0.10 -10.17 2.38
CA ASP A 72 0.23 -11.63 2.28
C ASP A 72 1.18 -12.12 1.14
N ALA A 73 1.62 -11.25 0.23
CA ALA A 73 2.38 -11.63 -0.96
C ALA A 73 3.89 -11.79 -0.73
N ILE A 74 4.40 -11.49 0.47
CA ILE A 74 5.85 -11.50 0.76
C ILE A 74 6.40 -12.92 0.78
N ASP A 75 7.58 -13.09 0.18
CA ASP A 75 8.35 -14.33 0.10
C ASP A 75 9.56 -14.34 1.05
N GLU A 76 10.29 -15.47 1.07
CA GLU A 76 11.45 -15.68 1.93
C GLU A 76 12.74 -14.96 1.43
N GLN A 77 12.65 -14.10 0.39
CA GLN A 77 13.77 -13.25 -0.04
C GLN A 77 13.76 -11.88 0.67
N VAL A 78 12.61 -11.44 1.19
CA VAL A 78 12.48 -10.15 1.88
C VAL A 78 12.83 -10.31 3.37
N PHE A 79 14.11 -10.12 3.69
CA PHE A 79 14.66 -10.19 5.05
C PHE A 79 15.69 -9.09 5.29
N LEU A 80 15.91 -8.72 6.56
CA LEU A 80 16.91 -7.72 6.96
C LEU A 80 18.30 -8.11 6.44
N GLY A 81 18.98 -7.22 5.71
CA GLY A 81 20.26 -7.49 5.05
C GLY A 81 20.16 -8.08 3.64
N SER A 82 18.95 -8.39 3.12
CA SER A 82 18.80 -8.74 1.70
C SER A 82 18.96 -7.53 0.79
N ILE A 83 19.45 -7.76 -0.44
CA ILE A 83 19.84 -6.69 -1.37
C ILE A 83 19.01 -6.73 -2.67
N TRP A 84 18.75 -5.55 -3.22
CA TRP A 84 17.69 -5.32 -4.20
C TRP A 84 18.05 -4.25 -5.23
N ASP A 85 17.51 -4.40 -6.43
CA ASP A 85 17.60 -3.44 -7.53
C ASP A 85 16.28 -2.65 -7.65
N LEU A 86 16.34 -1.32 -7.53
CA LEU A 86 15.18 -0.44 -7.69
C LEU A 86 14.93 -0.09 -9.16
N LYS A 87 13.84 -0.62 -9.72
CA LYS A 87 13.48 -0.43 -11.15
C LYS A 87 12.61 0.78 -11.41
N ASP A 88 11.56 0.96 -10.61
CA ASP A 88 10.55 2.01 -10.77
C ASP A 88 9.97 2.39 -9.39
N THR A 89 9.40 3.59 -9.30
CA THR A 89 8.66 4.10 -8.13
C THR A 89 7.29 4.69 -8.49
N VAL A 90 6.93 4.80 -9.78
CA VAL A 90 5.71 5.49 -10.25
C VAL A 90 4.42 4.83 -9.73
N GLY A 91 4.42 3.50 -9.57
CA GLY A 91 3.30 2.74 -8.98
C GLY A 91 3.45 2.43 -7.48
N GLY A 92 4.48 2.98 -6.83
CA GLY A 92 5.13 2.35 -5.67
C GLY A 92 6.44 1.66 -6.08
N PRO A 93 7.28 1.23 -5.12
CA PRO A 93 8.63 0.72 -5.40
C PRO A 93 8.60 -0.69 -6.01
N GLN A 94 9.10 -0.81 -7.25
CA GLN A 94 9.41 -2.10 -7.86
C GLN A 94 10.87 -2.47 -7.53
N LEU A 95 11.03 -3.49 -6.69
CA LEU A 95 12.32 -4.04 -6.28
C LEU A 95 12.52 -5.43 -6.88
N GLU A 96 13.70 -5.70 -7.44
CA GLU A 96 14.10 -7.04 -7.91
C GLU A 96 15.24 -7.60 -7.05
N SER A 97 15.16 -8.88 -6.68
CA SER A 97 16.10 -9.54 -5.77
C SER A 97 17.50 -9.64 -6.39
N MET A 98 18.52 -9.09 -5.70
CA MET A 98 19.94 -9.21 -6.04
C MET A 98 20.65 -10.27 -5.18
N ALA A 99 19.94 -11.33 -4.79
CA ALA A 99 20.48 -12.36 -3.87
C ALA A 99 21.76 -13.06 -4.39
N SER A 100 22.03 -13.07 -5.69
CA SER A 100 23.26 -13.61 -6.27
C SER A 100 24.48 -12.67 -6.17
N GLN A 101 24.26 -11.39 -5.83
CA GLN A 101 25.29 -10.40 -5.53
C GLN A 101 25.48 -10.18 -4.01
N ALA A 102 24.75 -10.92 -3.17
CA ALA A 102 24.78 -10.77 -1.71
C ALA A 102 26.14 -11.18 -1.11
N LYS A 103 26.66 -10.39 -0.17
CA LYS A 103 27.91 -10.69 0.54
C LYS A 103 27.68 -11.71 1.64
N LYS A 104 28.45 -12.80 1.62
CA LYS A 104 28.43 -13.83 2.66
C LYS A 104 29.33 -13.44 3.83
N VAL A 105 28.83 -12.50 4.62
CA VAL A 105 29.48 -11.95 5.81
C VAL A 105 28.49 -11.91 6.97
N ASN A 106 29.00 -12.00 8.19
CA ASN A 106 28.17 -11.81 9.38
C ASN A 106 27.97 -10.31 9.62
N PHE A 107 26.73 -9.91 9.90
CA PHE A 107 26.38 -8.57 10.37
C PHE A 107 25.89 -8.62 11.82
N HIS A 108 26.05 -7.55 12.58
CA HIS A 108 25.40 -7.40 13.87
C HIS A 108 23.93 -6.98 13.69
N ILE A 109 23.01 -7.77 14.24
CA ILE A 109 21.58 -7.48 14.16
C ILE A 109 21.17 -6.72 15.43
N LEU A 110 21.02 -5.41 15.28
CA LEU A 110 20.80 -4.47 16.36
C LEU A 110 19.30 -4.30 16.66
N SER A 111 18.99 -4.02 17.93
CA SER A 111 17.67 -3.64 18.40
C SER A 111 17.77 -2.85 19.70
N TYR A 112 16.82 -1.94 19.92
CA TYR A 112 16.70 -1.18 21.18
C TYR A 112 15.53 -1.65 22.05
N ASN A 113 14.85 -2.74 21.65
CA ASN A 113 13.54 -3.14 22.19
C ASN A 113 13.60 -4.06 23.43
N ASP A 114 14.71 -4.76 23.66
CA ASP A 114 14.97 -5.53 24.88
C ASP A 114 16.49 -5.69 25.09
N LEU A 115 17.03 -5.18 26.20
CA LEU A 115 18.46 -5.25 26.54
C LEU A 115 18.88 -6.60 27.15
N SER A 116 17.94 -7.52 27.36
CA SER A 116 18.20 -8.89 27.84
C SER A 116 18.38 -9.92 26.72
N VAL A 117 18.21 -9.51 25.46
CA VAL A 117 18.45 -10.36 24.29
C VAL A 117 19.86 -10.11 23.75
N ASP A 118 20.71 -11.13 23.77
CA ASP A 118 22.06 -11.05 23.18
C ASP A 118 22.01 -10.69 21.70
N MET A 119 22.81 -9.67 21.34
CA MET A 119 23.01 -9.17 19.97
C MET A 119 23.29 -10.32 18.99
N GLY A 120 22.57 -10.34 17.86
CA GLY A 120 22.79 -11.30 16.79
C GLY A 120 24.07 -10.97 16.02
N PHE A 121 24.85 -11.99 15.65
CA PHE A 121 26.00 -11.84 14.74
C PHE A 121 26.08 -13.06 13.82
N PHE A 122 25.59 -12.93 12.58
CA PHE A 122 25.44 -14.06 11.63
C PHE A 122 25.21 -13.58 10.18
N GLU A 123 25.41 -14.47 9.19
CA GLU A 123 25.04 -14.23 7.78
C GLU A 123 23.50 -14.05 7.68
N PRO A 124 23.00 -12.89 7.23
CA PRO A 124 21.56 -12.63 7.19
C PRO A 124 20.83 -13.55 6.22
N SER A 125 19.72 -14.09 6.67
CA SER A 125 18.78 -14.89 5.89
C SER A 125 17.39 -14.78 6.53
N TYR A 126 16.33 -15.08 5.78
CA TYR A 126 14.97 -15.08 6.33
C TYR A 126 14.86 -15.96 7.58
N SER A 127 15.41 -17.17 7.56
CA SER A 127 15.39 -18.09 8.71
C SER A 127 16.23 -17.61 9.90
N ASN A 128 17.40 -17.00 9.67
CA ASN A 128 18.24 -16.48 10.75
C ASN A 128 17.63 -15.22 11.39
N ILE A 129 17.08 -14.31 10.59
CA ILE A 129 16.39 -13.11 11.06
C ILE A 129 15.10 -13.47 11.81
N LEU A 130 14.30 -14.41 11.29
CA LEU A 130 13.11 -14.95 11.95
C LEU A 130 13.44 -15.60 13.30
N ALA A 131 14.48 -16.45 13.35
CA ALA A 131 14.94 -17.08 14.60
C ALA A 131 15.47 -16.06 15.62
N TYR A 132 16.05 -14.96 15.16
CA TYR A 132 16.50 -13.86 16.01
C TYR A 132 15.36 -13.00 16.53
N ALA A 133 14.41 -12.60 15.67
CA ALA A 133 13.21 -11.86 16.05
C ALA A 133 12.40 -12.62 17.11
N ASN A 134 12.27 -13.94 16.96
CA ASN A 134 11.60 -14.79 17.93
C ASN A 134 12.36 -14.99 19.27
N LYS A 135 13.57 -14.46 19.46
CA LYS A 135 14.15 -14.34 20.81
C LYS A 135 13.35 -13.34 21.67
N PHE A 136 12.85 -12.28 21.05
CA PHE A 136 12.18 -11.16 21.74
C PHE A 136 10.77 -11.50 22.22
N ASN A 137 10.15 -12.63 21.83
CA ASN A 137 8.80 -12.99 22.28
C ASN A 137 8.69 -13.18 23.82
N LYS A 138 9.83 -13.41 24.50
CA LYS A 138 9.93 -13.51 25.96
C LYS A 138 9.87 -12.14 26.68
N SER A 139 10.10 -11.04 25.97
CA SER A 139 10.08 -9.67 26.52
C SER A 139 8.73 -9.25 27.10
N LYS A 140 7.62 -9.83 26.58
CA LYS A 140 6.24 -9.56 26.97
C LYS A 140 5.88 -8.06 27.03
N GLN A 141 6.37 -7.28 26.07
CA GLN A 141 5.96 -5.88 25.93
C GLN A 141 4.43 -5.78 25.81
N ALA A 142 3.77 -5.05 26.70
CA ALA A 142 2.32 -4.87 26.63
C ALA A 142 1.92 -3.94 25.48
N SER A 143 0.93 -4.34 24.67
CA SER A 143 0.26 -3.40 23.77
C SER A 143 -0.58 -2.41 24.56
N SER A 144 -0.67 -1.18 24.06
CA SER A 144 -1.75 -0.27 24.44
C SER A 144 -2.63 -0.01 23.22
N ILE A 145 -3.95 -0.07 23.40
CA ILE A 145 -4.90 0.24 22.32
C ILE A 145 -5.19 1.75 22.37
N ASN A 146 -4.29 2.52 21.76
CA ASN A 146 -4.38 3.97 21.69
C ASN A 146 -4.72 4.40 20.26
N TYR A 147 -5.98 4.80 20.04
CA TYR A 147 -6.46 5.24 18.73
C TYR A 147 -6.25 6.73 18.49
N ALA A 148 -5.60 7.10 17.39
CA ALA A 148 -5.88 8.37 16.73
C ALA A 148 -7.30 8.30 16.13
N MET A 149 -8.10 9.36 16.28
CA MET A 149 -9.49 9.44 15.81
C MET A 149 -9.66 10.57 14.80
N SER A 150 -10.32 10.28 13.68
CA SER A 150 -10.74 11.25 12.67
C SER A 150 -12.07 10.84 12.02
N THR A 151 -12.49 11.58 10.99
CA THR A 151 -13.60 11.25 10.09
C THR A 151 -13.06 11.05 8.68
N PHE A 152 -13.71 10.18 7.90
CA PHE A 152 -13.38 9.92 6.49
C PHE A 152 -14.65 10.07 5.61
N GLU A 153 -14.51 10.28 4.31
CA GLU A 153 -15.63 10.30 3.36
C GLU A 153 -15.60 9.14 2.36
N ASP A 154 -14.42 8.57 2.10
CA ASP A 154 -14.22 7.44 1.20
C ASP A 154 -13.33 6.39 1.87
N TYR A 155 -13.74 5.12 1.85
CA TYR A 155 -12.91 4.02 2.35
C TYR A 155 -11.57 3.91 1.61
N ALA A 156 -11.45 4.49 0.41
CA ALA A 156 -10.18 4.70 -0.30
C ALA A 156 -9.11 5.44 0.53
N GLU A 157 -9.48 6.19 1.57
CA GLU A 157 -8.54 6.80 2.52
C GLU A 157 -7.63 5.78 3.23
N VAL A 158 -7.99 4.48 3.26
CA VAL A 158 -7.11 3.41 3.81
C VAL A 158 -5.76 3.29 3.09
N GLN A 159 -5.69 3.65 1.80
CA GLN A 159 -4.42 3.73 1.05
C GLN A 159 -3.43 4.71 1.71
N GLY A 160 -3.91 5.64 2.53
CA GLY A 160 -3.11 6.55 3.35
C GLY A 160 -2.31 5.87 4.47
N TYR A 161 -2.67 4.65 4.87
CA TYR A 161 -2.12 3.96 6.04
C TYR A 161 -1.44 2.61 5.73
N LEU A 162 -1.68 2.08 4.53
CA LEU A 162 -1.21 0.76 4.07
C LEU A 162 -0.69 0.76 2.62
N GLY A 163 -0.69 1.91 1.93
CA GLY A 163 -0.31 2.01 0.52
C GLY A 163 -1.28 1.27 -0.40
N ASN A 164 -0.77 0.76 -1.52
CA ASN A 164 -1.56 0.05 -2.56
C ASN A 164 -1.45 -1.49 -2.43
N SER A 165 -1.43 -2.00 -1.20
CA SER A 165 -1.17 -3.40 -0.83
C SER A 165 -2.31 -4.37 -1.18
N GLY A 166 -2.05 -5.67 -1.03
CA GLY A 166 -3.04 -6.75 -1.10
C GLY A 166 -4.17 -6.58 -0.08
N ASP A 167 -3.84 -6.29 1.17
CA ASP A 167 -4.80 -6.00 2.25
C ASP A 167 -5.78 -4.90 1.84
N VAL A 168 -5.27 -3.81 1.26
CA VAL A 168 -6.09 -2.68 0.80
C VAL A 168 -7.03 -3.08 -0.33
N LYS A 169 -6.59 -3.90 -1.28
CA LYS A 169 -7.45 -4.40 -2.36
C LYS A 169 -8.59 -5.25 -1.81
N ALA A 170 -8.30 -6.10 -0.81
CA ALA A 170 -9.31 -6.87 -0.10
C ALA A 170 -10.30 -5.95 0.65
N MET A 171 -9.82 -5.01 1.47
CA MET A 171 -10.64 -4.04 2.21
C MET A 171 -11.58 -3.24 1.28
N LEU A 172 -11.05 -2.69 0.19
CA LEU A 172 -11.83 -1.91 -0.77
C LEU A 172 -12.86 -2.76 -1.52
N SER A 173 -12.58 -4.05 -1.76
CA SER A 173 -13.56 -4.97 -2.36
C SER A 173 -14.79 -5.23 -1.48
N LEU A 174 -14.62 -5.24 -0.15
CA LEU A 174 -15.71 -5.51 0.81
C LEU A 174 -16.69 -4.34 0.94
N VAL A 175 -16.18 -3.11 0.84
CA VAL A 175 -16.96 -1.87 1.02
C VAL A 175 -17.48 -1.25 -0.28
N LYS A 176 -16.99 -1.72 -1.44
CA LYS A 176 -17.40 -1.25 -2.77
C LYS A 176 -18.89 -1.52 -3.02
N HIS A 177 -19.59 -0.51 -3.53
CA HIS A 177 -21.00 -0.56 -3.87
C HIS A 177 -21.25 0.24 -5.17
N ALA A 178 -21.86 -0.42 -6.17
CA ALA A 178 -21.71 0.01 -7.57
C ALA A 178 -20.23 0.30 -7.87
N ASP A 179 -19.87 1.51 -8.30
CA ASP A 179 -18.48 1.93 -8.54
C ASP A 179 -17.88 2.85 -7.47
N SER A 180 -18.53 2.98 -6.31
CA SER A 180 -18.07 3.84 -5.21
C SER A 180 -17.61 3.06 -3.96
N THR A 181 -16.78 3.74 -3.18
CA THR A 181 -16.28 3.36 -1.85
C THR A 181 -16.56 4.47 -0.81
N THR A 182 -17.38 5.47 -1.18
CA THR A 182 -17.86 6.56 -0.31
C THR A 182 -18.75 6.07 0.83
N ILE A 183 -18.75 6.74 1.98
CA ILE A 183 -19.75 6.46 3.03
C ILE A 183 -21.18 6.68 2.50
N GLN A 184 -22.10 5.82 2.94
CA GLN A 184 -23.53 5.84 2.64
C GLN A 184 -24.33 6.49 3.78
N LYS A 185 -23.79 6.49 4.99
CA LYS A 185 -24.41 7.04 6.22
C LYS A 185 -23.91 8.46 6.53
N PRO A 186 -24.66 9.26 7.32
CA PRO A 186 -24.36 10.67 7.53
C PRO A 186 -23.10 10.92 8.38
N ASN A 187 -22.74 10.01 9.28
CA ASN A 187 -21.55 10.12 10.13
C ASN A 187 -20.53 9.04 9.79
N SER A 188 -19.25 9.34 10.02
CA SER A 188 -18.16 8.37 9.95
C SER A 188 -17.22 8.46 11.15
N MET A 189 -16.37 7.45 11.30
CA MET A 189 -15.36 7.34 12.35
C MET A 189 -14.20 6.52 11.81
N LEU A 190 -13.01 7.12 11.74
CA LEU A 190 -11.75 6.42 11.49
C LEU A 190 -10.96 6.37 12.79
N LEU A 191 -10.57 5.15 13.20
CA LEU A 191 -9.66 4.90 14.32
C LEU A 191 -8.42 4.18 13.79
N VAL A 192 -7.23 4.69 14.09
CA VAL A 192 -5.95 4.07 13.73
C VAL A 192 -5.10 3.85 14.96
N ASN A 193 -4.61 2.63 15.14
CA ASN A 193 -3.59 2.27 16.13
C ASN A 193 -2.42 1.57 15.42
N ASN A 194 -1.19 1.90 15.81
CA ASN A 194 0.02 1.27 15.30
C ASN A 194 1.02 1.10 16.45
N VAL A 195 1.27 -0.15 16.82
CA VAL A 195 2.13 -0.55 17.94
C VAL A 195 3.38 -1.23 17.38
N ASN A 196 4.48 -0.46 17.26
CA ASN A 196 5.79 -1.00 16.91
C ASN A 196 6.40 -1.66 18.17
N LYS A 197 6.57 -2.99 18.17
CA LYS A 197 7.09 -3.75 19.32
C LYS A 197 8.57 -4.13 19.18
N LEU A 198 9.00 -4.45 17.96
CA LEU A 198 10.37 -4.82 17.66
C LEU A 198 10.80 -4.10 16.40
N ASN A 199 11.90 -3.35 16.47
CA ASN A 199 12.65 -2.94 15.29
C ASN A 199 14.00 -3.67 15.30
N LEU A 200 14.35 -4.28 14.17
CA LEU A 200 15.66 -4.87 13.93
C LEU A 200 16.32 -4.10 12.78
N PHE A 201 17.59 -3.78 12.92
CA PHE A 201 18.36 -3.07 11.90
C PHE A 201 19.82 -3.53 11.88
N ILE A 202 20.54 -3.17 10.82
CA ILE A 202 22.00 -3.32 10.70
C ILE A 202 22.56 -1.90 10.55
N ASP A 203 23.70 -1.61 11.17
CA ASP A 203 24.31 -0.27 11.07
C ASP A 203 24.89 0.01 9.67
N HIS A 204 24.75 1.24 9.21
CA HIS A 204 25.28 1.69 7.91
C HIS A 204 26.79 1.48 7.74
N THR A 205 27.57 1.51 8.84
CA THR A 205 29.01 1.27 8.81
C THR A 205 29.36 -0.17 8.41
N GLU A 206 28.57 -1.16 8.81
CA GLU A 206 28.80 -2.55 8.40
C GLU A 206 28.45 -2.77 6.92
N TYR A 207 27.44 -2.05 6.40
CA TYR A 207 27.16 -2.04 4.97
C TYR A 207 28.28 -1.38 4.17
N LEU A 208 28.92 -0.32 4.68
CA LEU A 208 30.11 0.29 4.06
C LEU A 208 31.31 -0.67 4.01
N ASP A 209 31.55 -1.43 5.08
CA ASP A 209 32.63 -2.43 5.13
C ASP A 209 32.35 -3.64 4.19
N ALA A 210 31.09 -4.07 4.09
CA ALA A 210 30.69 -5.17 3.20
C ALA A 210 30.59 -4.77 1.72
N TYR A 211 30.17 -3.52 1.45
CA TYR A 211 29.96 -2.93 0.13
C TYR A 211 30.69 -1.59 0.00
N PRO A 212 32.04 -1.59 -0.07
CA PRO A 212 32.81 -0.37 -0.26
C PRO A 212 32.49 0.29 -1.62
N GLU A 213 32.78 1.58 -1.76
CA GLU A 213 32.45 2.41 -2.94
C GLU A 213 32.81 1.76 -4.28
N THR A 214 33.94 1.05 -4.36
CA THR A 214 34.39 0.35 -5.58
C THR A 214 33.48 -0.81 -5.99
N GLU A 215 32.88 -1.50 -5.02
CA GLU A 215 31.92 -2.58 -5.29
C GLU A 215 30.55 -2.01 -5.66
N VAL A 216 30.11 -0.95 -4.98
CA VAL A 216 28.87 -0.25 -5.34
C VAL A 216 28.97 0.32 -6.76
N ALA A 217 30.12 0.90 -7.13
CA ALA A 217 30.40 1.34 -8.49
C ALA A 217 30.37 0.17 -9.50
N ASN A 218 30.82 -1.03 -9.15
CA ASN A 218 30.68 -2.21 -10.01
C ASN A 218 29.21 -2.58 -10.25
N LEU A 219 28.35 -2.50 -9.23
CA LEU A 219 26.91 -2.74 -9.36
C LEU A 219 26.24 -1.69 -10.26
N ILE A 220 26.55 -0.40 -10.07
CA ILE A 220 26.02 0.69 -10.91
C ILE A 220 26.49 0.52 -12.37
N ASN A 221 27.77 0.17 -12.59
CA ASN A 221 28.31 -0.09 -13.94
C ASN A 221 27.69 -1.33 -14.62
N ALA A 222 27.16 -2.28 -13.84
CA ALA A 222 26.38 -3.42 -14.35
C ALA A 222 24.89 -3.09 -14.59
N GLY A 223 24.45 -1.86 -14.27
CA GLY A 223 23.09 -1.37 -14.52
C GLY A 223 22.12 -1.51 -13.34
N TYR A 224 22.61 -1.85 -12.15
CA TYR A 224 21.78 -1.93 -10.93
C TYR A 224 21.64 -0.57 -10.23
N SER A 225 20.52 -0.37 -9.55
CA SER A 225 20.23 0.70 -8.60
C SER A 225 20.16 0.07 -7.20
N PRO A 226 21.32 -0.08 -6.50
CA PRO A 226 21.43 -1.04 -5.39
C PRO A 226 20.95 -0.49 -4.04
N TYR A 227 20.01 -1.21 -3.43
CA TYR A 227 19.49 -0.97 -2.08
C TYR A 227 19.67 -2.20 -1.19
N VAL A 228 19.85 -1.98 0.11
CA VAL A 228 19.76 -3.00 1.17
C VAL A 228 18.45 -2.84 1.94
N LEU A 229 17.89 -3.94 2.43
CA LEU A 229 16.82 -3.89 3.42
C LEU A 229 17.47 -3.59 4.79
N ALA A 230 17.42 -2.32 5.21
CA ALA A 230 18.20 -1.78 6.33
C ALA A 230 17.55 -1.89 7.70
N SER A 231 16.20 -1.86 7.76
CA SER A 231 15.47 -2.17 9.00
C SER A 231 14.12 -2.84 8.74
N VAL A 232 13.67 -3.64 9.71
CA VAL A 232 12.36 -4.28 9.74
C VAL A 232 11.66 -3.96 11.06
N THR A 233 10.35 -3.69 11.00
CA THR A 233 9.54 -3.41 12.19
C THR A 233 8.41 -4.43 12.30
N TYR A 234 8.24 -5.02 13.49
CA TYR A 234 7.18 -5.94 13.85
C TYR A 234 6.28 -5.36 14.95
N GLY A 235 5.06 -5.87 15.08
CA GLY A 235 4.13 -5.49 16.13
C GLY A 235 2.67 -5.71 15.71
N SER A 236 1.81 -4.73 15.91
CA SER A 236 0.45 -4.75 15.35
C SER A 236 -0.01 -3.39 14.78
N ARG A 237 -0.68 -3.42 13.63
CA ARG A 237 -1.42 -2.28 13.06
C ARG A 237 -2.90 -2.61 13.02
N MET A 238 -3.75 -1.65 13.39
CA MET A 238 -5.20 -1.79 13.40
C MET A 238 -5.86 -0.52 12.85
N ILE A 239 -6.85 -0.70 11.97
CA ILE A 239 -7.64 0.36 11.37
C ILE A 239 -9.11 -0.02 11.48
N LEU A 240 -9.92 0.83 12.10
CA LEU A 240 -11.37 0.66 12.19
C LEU A 240 -12.05 1.84 11.47
N MET A 241 -12.79 1.56 10.40
CA MET A 241 -13.49 2.56 9.59
C MET A 241 -15.00 2.31 9.66
N GLY A 242 -15.67 3.06 10.52
CA GLY A 242 -17.10 2.94 10.77
C GLY A 242 -17.93 4.02 10.07
N GLU A 243 -19.14 3.64 9.62
CA GLU A 243 -20.16 4.58 9.16
C GLU A 243 -21.47 4.36 9.94
N SER A 244 -22.18 5.44 10.29
CA SER A 244 -23.31 5.37 11.24
C SER A 244 -24.35 6.47 11.03
N ASP A 245 -25.61 6.14 11.36
CA ASP A 245 -26.66 7.16 11.52
C ASP A 245 -26.51 7.90 12.87
N SER A 246 -25.82 7.28 13.84
CA SER A 246 -25.40 7.90 15.11
C SER A 246 -24.06 8.64 14.97
N THR A 247 -23.71 9.48 15.94
CA THR A 247 -22.43 10.23 15.88
C THR A 247 -21.20 9.31 15.92
N GLY A 248 -20.10 9.71 15.27
CA GLY A 248 -18.84 8.95 15.31
C GLY A 248 -18.24 8.82 16.73
N ILE A 249 -18.57 9.73 17.64
CA ILE A 249 -18.19 9.65 19.06
C ILE A 249 -19.01 8.56 19.76
N SER A 250 -20.32 8.48 19.50
CA SER A 250 -21.18 7.41 20.00
C SER A 250 -20.65 6.05 19.53
N LEU A 251 -20.36 5.91 18.23
CA LEU A 251 -19.82 4.68 17.66
C LEU A 251 -18.49 4.27 18.30
N ARG A 252 -17.53 5.21 18.43
CA ARG A 252 -16.25 4.94 19.13
C ARG A 252 -16.46 4.44 20.54
N ASN A 253 -17.30 5.12 21.33
CA ASN A 253 -17.50 4.78 22.74
C ASN A 253 -18.12 3.38 22.88
N THR A 254 -19.06 3.01 22.01
CA THR A 254 -19.65 1.67 22.00
C THR A 254 -18.66 0.60 21.51
N ILE A 255 -17.83 0.88 20.49
CA ILE A 255 -16.76 -0.02 20.04
C ILE A 255 -15.76 -0.29 21.19
N ASN A 256 -15.34 0.75 21.91
CA ASN A 256 -14.47 0.61 23.08
C ASN A 256 -15.13 -0.28 24.15
N LYS A 257 -16.42 -0.07 24.48
CA LYS A 257 -17.15 -0.95 25.41
C LYS A 257 -17.05 -2.42 25.01
N VAL A 258 -17.20 -2.77 23.72
CA VAL A 258 -17.07 -4.17 23.25
C VAL A 258 -15.65 -4.71 23.42
N LEU A 259 -14.62 -3.94 23.03
CA LEU A 259 -13.22 -4.37 23.12
C LEU A 259 -12.75 -4.57 24.58
N ASP A 260 -13.25 -3.72 25.48
CA ASP A 260 -13.02 -3.79 26.93
C ASP A 260 -13.84 -4.90 27.62
N ASN A 261 -14.72 -5.62 26.89
CA ASN A 261 -15.73 -6.56 27.42
C ASN A 261 -16.73 -5.95 28.42
N ASN A 262 -17.00 -4.65 28.32
CA ASN A 262 -18.06 -4.00 29.08
C ASN A 262 -19.45 -4.40 28.56
N LEU A 263 -20.46 -4.33 29.43
CA LEU A 263 -21.85 -4.53 29.03
C LEU A 263 -22.32 -3.38 28.12
N LEU A 264 -23.11 -3.74 27.11
CA LEU A 264 -23.79 -2.78 26.24
C LEU A 264 -25.18 -2.44 26.78
N ASP A 265 -25.57 -1.19 26.66
CA ASP A 265 -26.91 -0.68 26.99
C ASP A 265 -27.82 -0.54 25.75
N ASP A 266 -29.10 -0.26 25.96
CA ASP A 266 -30.10 -0.08 24.89
C ASP A 266 -29.75 1.04 23.89
N GLN A 267 -28.85 1.95 24.22
CA GLN A 267 -28.39 3.01 23.32
C GLN A 267 -27.16 2.56 22.53
N ASP A 268 -26.23 1.83 23.15
CA ASP A 268 -25.13 1.15 22.45
C ASP A 268 -25.64 0.22 21.34
N ILE A 269 -26.63 -0.63 21.66
CA ILE A 269 -27.20 -1.58 20.68
C ILE A 269 -27.78 -0.82 19.49
N LYS A 270 -28.51 0.28 19.72
CA LYS A 270 -29.04 1.15 18.63
C LYS A 270 -27.92 1.79 17.82
N VAL A 271 -26.83 2.21 18.46
CA VAL A 271 -25.65 2.76 17.77
C VAL A 271 -25.06 1.72 16.84
N LEU A 272 -24.85 0.48 17.28
CA LEU A 272 -24.29 -0.57 16.42
C LEU A 272 -25.30 -1.06 15.35
N ASP A 273 -26.60 -1.17 15.66
CA ASP A 273 -27.64 -1.56 14.70
C ASP A 273 -27.76 -0.59 13.53
N CYS A 274 -27.55 0.72 13.77
CA CYS A 274 -27.55 1.72 12.72
C CYS A 274 -26.17 1.92 12.04
N SER A 275 -25.20 1.02 12.24
CA SER A 275 -23.82 1.16 11.77
C SER A 275 -23.32 0.03 10.87
N LYS A 276 -22.25 0.32 10.12
CA LYS A 276 -21.32 -0.68 9.54
C LYS A 276 -19.90 -0.37 10.01
N LEU A 277 -19.05 -1.39 10.11
CA LEU A 277 -17.67 -1.23 10.56
C LEU A 277 -16.72 -2.07 9.71
N LEU A 278 -15.84 -1.42 8.95
CA LEU A 278 -14.69 -2.09 8.32
C LEU A 278 -13.61 -2.25 9.39
N ILE A 279 -13.23 -3.49 9.65
CA ILE A 279 -12.21 -3.90 10.62
C ILE A 279 -11.00 -4.41 9.86
N TYR A 280 -9.83 -3.84 10.14
CA TYR A 280 -8.54 -4.35 9.72
C TYR A 280 -7.61 -4.48 10.93
N CYS A 281 -6.92 -5.61 11.04
CA CYS A 281 -5.74 -5.73 11.88
C CYS A 281 -4.71 -6.68 11.24
N ARG A 282 -3.44 -6.28 11.26
CA ARG A 282 -2.30 -7.16 10.98
C ARG A 282 -1.43 -7.21 12.23
N GLY A 283 -1.33 -8.38 12.84
CA GLY A 283 -0.41 -8.68 13.94
C GLY A 283 0.92 -9.25 13.42
N GLY A 284 1.67 -9.92 14.28
CA GLY A 284 2.96 -10.54 13.91
C GLY A 284 2.88 -11.86 13.13
N GLY A 285 1.70 -12.23 12.61
CA GLY A 285 1.49 -13.42 11.78
C GLY A 285 1.27 -13.06 10.30
N LYS A 286 1.39 -14.04 9.40
CA LYS A 286 1.30 -13.79 7.96
C LYS A 286 -0.07 -13.30 7.48
N GLU A 287 -1.17 -13.80 8.04
CA GLU A 287 -2.54 -13.43 7.61
C GLU A 287 -3.04 -12.16 8.33
N SER A 288 -3.68 -11.25 7.59
CA SER A 288 -4.42 -10.12 8.15
C SER A 288 -5.87 -10.49 8.52
N PHE A 289 -6.37 -9.91 9.62
CA PHE A 289 -7.78 -9.95 9.98
C PHE A 289 -8.53 -8.84 9.24
N ILE A 290 -9.41 -9.20 8.30
CA ILE A 290 -10.24 -8.24 7.55
C ILE A 290 -11.70 -8.66 7.61
N GLN A 291 -12.60 -7.76 8.08
CA GLN A 291 -14.05 -7.98 8.08
C GLN A 291 -14.83 -6.69 7.82
N TYR A 292 -16.07 -6.80 7.35
CA TYR A 292 -17.01 -5.66 7.21
C TYR A 292 -18.41 -5.96 7.80
N PRO A 293 -18.53 -6.19 9.12
CA PRO A 293 -19.81 -6.38 9.77
C PRO A 293 -20.73 -5.15 9.73
N ALA A 294 -22.03 -5.40 9.76
CA ALA A 294 -23.10 -4.40 9.84
C ALA A 294 -24.21 -4.85 10.81
N GLY A 295 -24.72 -3.93 11.61
CA GLY A 295 -25.68 -4.21 12.68
C GLY A 295 -25.05 -4.78 13.96
N ALA A 296 -25.77 -4.69 15.09
CA ALA A 296 -25.18 -4.88 16.42
C ALA A 296 -24.52 -6.25 16.61
N LYS A 297 -25.27 -7.32 16.36
CA LYS A 297 -24.77 -8.69 16.53
C LYS A 297 -23.52 -8.98 15.69
N ALA A 298 -23.46 -8.50 14.45
CA ALA A 298 -22.31 -8.76 13.58
C ALA A 298 -21.09 -7.96 14.01
N ILE A 299 -21.26 -6.69 14.39
CA ILE A 299 -20.16 -5.83 14.84
C ILE A 299 -19.62 -6.33 16.19
N GLU A 300 -20.50 -6.74 17.11
CA GLU A 300 -20.12 -7.33 18.40
C GLU A 300 -19.33 -8.64 18.21
N THR A 301 -19.75 -9.54 17.32
CA THR A 301 -18.99 -10.75 16.97
C THR A 301 -17.64 -10.39 16.34
N GLY A 302 -17.61 -9.52 15.32
CA GLY A 302 -16.38 -9.14 14.62
C GLY A 302 -15.33 -8.47 15.53
N LEU A 303 -15.77 -7.65 16.49
CA LEU A 303 -14.88 -7.04 17.50
C LEU A 303 -14.37 -8.06 18.53
N LYS A 304 -15.18 -9.05 18.92
CA LYS A 304 -14.74 -10.16 19.80
C LYS A 304 -13.76 -11.11 19.11
N ASP A 305 -13.94 -11.35 17.81
CA ASP A 305 -13.03 -12.16 17.02
C ASP A 305 -11.73 -11.41 16.68
N LEU A 306 -11.80 -10.11 16.39
CA LEU A 306 -10.65 -9.19 16.33
C LEU A 306 -9.83 -9.25 17.63
N ARG A 307 -10.51 -9.14 18.78
CA ARG A 307 -9.86 -9.21 20.09
C ARG A 307 -9.12 -10.53 20.27
N ARG A 308 -9.72 -11.66 19.87
CA ARG A 308 -9.06 -12.98 19.90
C ARG A 308 -7.85 -13.05 18.96
N TYR A 309 -7.94 -12.49 17.74
CA TYR A 309 -6.81 -12.40 16.81
C TYR A 309 -5.66 -11.55 17.39
N MET A 310 -5.98 -10.45 18.08
CA MET A 310 -5.00 -9.65 18.80
C MET A 310 -4.37 -10.45 19.96
N ASP A 311 -5.18 -11.06 20.84
CA ASP A 311 -4.72 -11.90 21.95
C ASP A 311 -3.83 -13.08 21.45
N GLN A 312 -4.05 -13.56 20.21
CA GLN A 312 -3.28 -14.64 19.56
C GLN A 312 -2.00 -14.18 18.85
N THR A 313 -1.91 -12.92 18.38
CA THR A 313 -0.75 -12.39 17.64
C THR A 313 0.13 -11.45 18.48
N GLU A 314 -0.28 -11.16 19.72
CA GLU A 314 0.47 -10.29 20.61
C GLU A 314 1.83 -10.90 21.03
N ASN A 315 2.92 -10.30 20.53
CA ASN A 315 4.32 -10.74 20.72
C ASN A 315 4.74 -11.99 19.90
N ILE A 316 3.99 -12.32 18.83
CA ILE A 316 4.53 -13.11 17.73
C ILE A 316 5.38 -12.17 16.85
N PHE A 317 6.51 -12.67 16.34
CA PHE A 317 7.43 -11.91 15.47
C PHE A 317 7.78 -12.70 14.20
N ASP A 318 6.81 -13.46 13.68
CA ASP A 318 6.97 -14.27 12.46
C ASP A 318 6.84 -13.44 11.18
N TYR A 319 6.12 -12.31 11.24
CA TYR A 319 5.86 -11.44 10.10
C TYR A 319 6.04 -9.96 10.45
N PRO A 320 6.86 -9.20 9.69
CA PRO A 320 6.97 -7.74 9.84
C PRO A 320 5.68 -6.99 9.48
N LEU A 321 5.58 -5.75 9.94
CA LEU A 321 4.62 -4.74 9.49
C LEU A 321 5.20 -3.84 8.40
N THR A 322 6.46 -3.43 8.55
CA THR A 322 7.15 -2.51 7.64
C THR A 322 8.61 -2.86 7.42
N TYR A 323 9.10 -2.45 6.24
CA TYR A 323 10.47 -2.60 5.77
C TYR A 323 11.00 -1.24 5.34
N SER A 324 12.20 -0.87 5.80
CA SER A 324 12.92 0.32 5.35
C SER A 324 14.12 -0.11 4.51
N PHE A 325 14.27 0.49 3.33
CA PHE A 325 15.41 0.22 2.43
C PHE A 325 16.36 1.41 2.43
N MET A 326 17.65 1.13 2.24
CA MET A 326 18.72 2.13 2.22
C MET A 326 19.56 1.96 0.95
N SER A 327 19.83 3.06 0.27
CA SER A 327 20.71 3.13 -0.89
C SER A 327 22.14 2.75 -0.49
N LEU A 328 22.79 1.86 -1.24
CA LEU A 328 24.23 1.60 -1.06
C LEU A 328 25.12 2.70 -1.64
N VAL A 329 24.55 3.67 -2.36
CA VAL A 329 25.30 4.74 -3.06
C VAL A 329 25.59 5.92 -2.13
N ASP A 330 24.65 6.25 -1.24
CA ASP A 330 24.68 7.46 -0.41
C ASP A 330 24.07 7.26 1.00
N TYR A 331 23.69 6.03 1.36
CA TYR A 331 23.03 5.68 2.62
C TYR A 331 21.71 6.40 2.88
N SER A 332 21.09 6.96 1.83
CA SER A 332 19.75 7.57 1.92
C SER A 332 18.65 6.51 2.08
N THR A 333 17.60 6.82 2.82
CA THR A 333 16.41 5.95 2.92
C THR A 333 15.59 6.03 1.64
N LEU A 334 15.25 4.86 1.07
CA LEU A 334 14.37 4.76 -0.09
C LEU A 334 13.05 5.49 0.21
N SER A 335 12.77 6.52 -0.59
CA SER A 335 11.57 7.34 -0.46
C SER A 335 10.83 7.35 -1.78
N TYR A 336 9.52 7.08 -1.76
CA TYR A 336 8.66 7.08 -2.94
C TYR A 336 7.36 7.85 -2.67
N TYR A 337 6.62 8.19 -3.73
CA TYR A 337 5.31 8.83 -3.57
C TYR A 337 4.20 7.78 -3.57
N ASN A 338 3.51 7.65 -2.43
CA ASN A 338 2.23 6.96 -2.40
C ASN A 338 1.16 7.86 -3.04
N GLN A 339 0.45 7.36 -4.06
CA GLN A 339 -0.56 8.10 -4.80
C GLN A 339 -1.86 7.29 -4.90
N TYR A 340 -2.97 7.95 -4.59
CA TYR A 340 -4.32 7.41 -4.78
C TYR A 340 -5.34 8.53 -4.98
N SER A 341 -6.61 8.16 -5.16
CA SER A 341 -7.71 9.13 -5.27
C SER A 341 -8.85 8.74 -4.33
N VAL A 342 -9.52 9.76 -3.79
CA VAL A 342 -10.69 9.63 -2.90
C VAL A 342 -11.82 10.52 -3.42
N ARG A 343 -13.07 10.12 -3.18
CA ARG A 343 -14.24 10.94 -3.47
C ARG A 343 -14.63 11.74 -2.23
N LYS A 344 -14.58 13.07 -2.33
CA LYS A 344 -15.08 13.98 -1.28
C LYS A 344 -16.35 14.66 -1.73
N LYS A 345 -17.25 14.97 -0.79
CA LYS A 345 -18.47 15.74 -1.08
C LYS A 345 -18.07 17.14 -1.54
N LYS A 346 -18.74 17.63 -2.58
CA LYS A 346 -18.55 19.02 -3.02
C LYS A 346 -19.02 19.96 -1.92
N GLN A 347 -18.24 21.02 -1.69
CA GLN A 347 -18.67 22.14 -0.86
C GLN A 347 -19.67 22.97 -1.68
N GLU A 348 -20.84 23.26 -1.10
CA GLU A 348 -21.93 24.06 -1.70
C GLU A 348 -21.83 25.55 -1.34
#